data_AF-A0AAV3XDA9-F1
#
_entry.id   AF-A0AAV3XDA9-F1
#
_cell.length_a   1.000
_cell.length_b   1.000
_cell.length_c   1.000
_cell.angle_alpha   90.00
_cell.angle_beta   90.00
_cell.angle_gamma   90.00
#
_symmetry.space_group_name_H-M   'P 1'
#
loop_
_entity.id
_entity.type
_entity.pdbx_description
1 polymer ?
#
loop_
_entity_poly.entity_id
_entity_poly.type
_entity_poly.pdbx_seq_one_letter_code
_entity_poly.pdbx_strand_id
1 'polypeptide(L)'
;MACIKVPPDCLKFFILYQRYSSLGEAVAELKDAWHPCCLTHNDLKLNNILIHKDWENYPEQLNERMLRLIDWERCAWGDPAFDLGTIIASYLQMWLSSLVVASSIQIEESLRLAETPLELLQPSILALAKAYLSNFPMILEYRPDFLRRVIQFTGLGLIHQIESIMQYQKLFGNTGICMLQVAKTLLCRPEQSIFTVFGTAESELTSLEPVAA
;
A
#
# COMPACT_ATOMS: atom_id res chain seq x y z
N MET A 1 -31.08 4.05 20.56
CA MET A 1 -30.16 4.69 19.60
C MET A 1 -28.97 5.24 20.36
N ALA A 2 -27.84 4.55 20.35
CA ALA A 2 -26.59 5.15 20.80
C ALA A 2 -26.13 6.10 19.70
N CYS A 3 -26.12 7.40 19.99
CA CYS A 3 -25.48 8.38 19.12
C CYS A 3 -23.98 8.05 19.12
N ILE A 4 -23.50 7.46 18.03
CA ILE A 4 -22.07 7.21 17.84
C ILE A 4 -21.42 8.59 17.75
N LYS A 5 -20.90 9.09 18.88
CA LYS A 5 -20.11 10.32 18.92
C LYS A 5 -18.82 10.05 18.15
N VAL A 6 -18.79 10.44 16.89
CA VAL A 6 -17.54 10.53 16.13
C VAL A 6 -16.71 11.63 16.79
N PRO A 7 -15.48 11.34 17.26
CA PRO A 7 -14.62 12.37 17.82
C PRO A 7 -14.45 13.53 16.82
N PRO A 8 -14.43 14.79 17.26
CA PRO A 8 -14.26 15.94 16.37
C PRO A 8 -13.05 15.82 15.44
N ASP A 9 -11.96 15.22 15.91
CA ASP A 9 -10.76 14.98 15.11
C ASP A 9 -11.01 13.99 13.97
N CYS A 10 -11.84 12.97 14.19
CA CYS A 10 -12.23 12.01 13.13
C CYS A 10 -13.18 12.67 12.10
N LEU A 11 -13.95 13.69 12.46
CA LEU A 11 -14.74 14.46 11.49
C LEU A 11 -13.85 15.21 10.50
N LYS A 12 -12.65 15.63 10.92
CA LYS A 12 -11.68 16.31 10.07
C LYS A 12 -11.24 15.43 8.89
N PHE A 13 -11.13 14.11 9.08
CA PHE A 13 -10.86 13.18 7.98
C PHE A 13 -11.93 13.29 6.90
N PHE A 14 -13.21 13.17 7.27
CA PHE A 14 -14.31 13.23 6.30
C PHE A 14 -14.37 14.58 5.59
N ILE A 15 -14.14 15.69 6.30
CA ILE A 15 -14.07 17.03 5.70
C ILE A 15 -12.94 17.09 4.66
N LEU A 16 -11.73 16.60 4.98
CA LEU A 16 -10.61 16.61 4.05
C LEU A 16 -10.83 15.67 2.87
N TYR A 17 -11.36 14.46 3.11
CA TYR A 17 -11.69 13.48 2.10
C TYR A 17 -12.70 14.03 1.09
N GLN A 18 -13.81 14.60 1.59
CA GLN A 18 -14.90 15.17 0.77
C GLN A 18 -14.51 16.47 0.07
N ARG A 19 -13.53 17.22 0.60
CA ARG A 19 -13.04 18.46 -0.03
C ARG A 19 -12.36 18.21 -1.38
N TYR A 20 -11.81 17.02 -1.60
CA TYR A 20 -11.11 16.68 -2.84
C TYR A 20 -12.01 15.82 -3.74
N SER A 21 -12.75 16.45 -4.66
CA SER A 21 -13.58 15.71 -5.63
C SER A 21 -12.78 14.66 -6.41
N SER A 22 -11.54 15.00 -6.78
CA SER A 22 -10.61 14.09 -7.48
C SER A 22 -10.35 12.79 -6.71
N LEU A 23 -10.43 12.80 -5.37
CA LEU A 23 -10.22 11.61 -4.57
C LEU A 23 -11.43 10.67 -4.69
N GLY A 24 -12.64 11.21 -4.59
CA GLY A 24 -13.87 10.46 -4.80
C GLY A 24 -13.99 9.91 -6.22
N GLU A 25 -13.63 10.71 -7.22
CA GLU A 25 -13.57 10.29 -8.63
C GLU A 25 -12.57 9.16 -8.84
N ALA A 26 -11.35 9.26 -8.30
CA ALA A 26 -10.33 8.21 -8.43
C ALA A 26 -10.75 6.90 -7.75
N VAL A 27 -11.41 6.97 -6.59
CA VAL A 27 -11.92 5.77 -5.89
C VAL A 27 -13.09 5.15 -6.66
N ALA A 28 -13.97 5.96 -7.25
CA ALA A 28 -15.03 5.47 -8.14
C ALA A 28 -14.45 4.78 -9.38
N GLU A 29 -13.45 5.39 -10.04
CA GLU A 29 -12.77 4.78 -11.18
C GLU A 29 -12.11 3.44 -10.82
N LEU A 30 -11.45 3.37 -9.67
CA LEU A 30 -10.87 2.12 -9.15
C LEU A 30 -11.91 1.03 -8.95
N LYS A 31 -13.09 1.38 -8.42
CA LYS A 31 -14.19 0.43 -8.24
C LYS A 31 -14.68 -0.09 -9.58
N ASP A 32 -14.86 0.79 -10.57
CA ASP A 32 -15.34 0.41 -11.90
C ASP A 32 -14.28 -0.40 -12.68
N ALA A 33 -13.01 -0.17 -12.39
CA ALA A 33 -11.88 -0.90 -12.98
C ALA A 33 -11.46 -2.15 -12.22
N TRP A 34 -12.16 -2.48 -11.12
CA TRP A 34 -11.92 -3.70 -10.36
C TRP A 34 -12.10 -4.91 -11.27
N HIS A 35 -11.04 -5.70 -11.41
CA HIS A 35 -11.02 -6.80 -12.37
C HIS A 35 -10.71 -8.14 -11.70
N PRO A 36 -11.73 -8.91 -11.28
CA PRO A 36 -11.51 -10.16 -10.57
C PRO A 36 -11.06 -11.26 -11.54
N CYS A 37 -9.77 -11.62 -11.52
CA CYS A 37 -9.18 -12.56 -12.47
C CYS A 37 -8.34 -13.68 -11.84
N CYS A 38 -8.11 -13.65 -10.53
CA CYS A 38 -7.45 -14.74 -9.80
C CYS A 38 -7.99 -14.86 -8.38
N LEU A 39 -7.61 -15.95 -7.69
CA LEU A 39 -7.83 -16.03 -6.24
C LEU A 39 -6.90 -15.02 -5.57
N THR A 40 -7.48 -14.10 -4.81
CA THR A 40 -6.77 -13.10 -4.02
C THR A 40 -7.07 -13.31 -2.54
N HIS A 41 -6.17 -12.83 -1.70
CA HIS A 41 -6.32 -12.81 -0.25
C HIS A 41 -7.30 -11.71 0.20
N ASN A 42 -7.31 -10.56 -0.48
CA ASN A 42 -8.10 -9.35 -0.20
C ASN A 42 -7.87 -8.71 1.18
N ASP A 43 -6.79 -9.10 1.85
CA ASP A 43 -6.30 -8.50 3.10
C ASP A 43 -4.80 -8.79 3.27
N LEU A 44 -4.05 -8.74 2.16
CA LEU A 44 -2.64 -9.11 2.14
C LEU A 44 -1.76 -7.98 2.69
N LYS A 45 -1.80 -7.77 3.99
CA LYS A 45 -0.97 -6.80 4.73
C LYS A 45 0.18 -7.51 5.45
N LEU A 46 1.25 -6.79 5.81
CA LEU A 46 2.47 -7.39 6.37
C LEU A 46 2.21 -8.21 7.66
N ASN A 47 1.23 -7.83 8.48
CA ASN A 47 0.85 -8.60 9.68
C ASN A 47 0.21 -9.97 9.36
N ASN A 48 -0.22 -10.18 8.12
CA ASN A 48 -0.76 -11.46 7.63
C ASN A 48 0.35 -12.30 6.94
N ILE A 49 1.61 -11.87 7.04
CA ILE A 49 2.79 -12.58 6.56
C ILE A 49 3.65 -12.97 7.77
N LEU A 50 3.74 -14.27 8.05
CA LEU A 50 4.61 -14.81 9.07
C LEU A 50 5.96 -15.18 8.45
N ILE A 51 7.03 -14.82 9.15
CA ILE A 51 8.41 -15.16 8.77
C ILE A 51 9.02 -15.98 9.91
N HIS A 52 9.77 -17.01 9.57
CA HIS A 52 10.50 -17.81 10.56
C HIS A 52 11.47 -16.93 11.35
N LYS A 53 11.57 -17.13 12.67
CA LYS A 53 12.41 -16.29 13.54
C LYS A 53 13.88 -16.26 13.09
N ASP A 54 14.39 -17.41 12.66
CA ASP A 54 15.78 -17.57 12.20
C ASP A 54 15.89 -17.51 10.67
N TRP A 55 15.08 -16.66 10.01
CA TRP A 55 15.01 -16.60 8.55
C TRP A 55 16.36 -16.32 7.87
N GLU A 56 17.25 -15.55 8.51
CA GLU A 56 18.60 -15.26 7.99
C GLU A 56 19.49 -16.51 7.88
N ASN A 57 19.25 -17.51 8.74
CA ASN A 57 19.98 -18.78 8.77
C ASN A 57 19.11 -19.94 8.28
N TYR A 58 18.00 -19.65 7.60
CA TYR A 58 17.06 -20.68 7.18
C TYR A 58 17.66 -21.51 6.05
N PRO A 59 17.64 -22.85 6.14
CA PRO A 59 18.20 -23.69 5.07
C PRO A 59 17.46 -23.45 3.76
N GLU A 60 18.20 -23.22 2.67
CA GLU A 60 17.62 -22.99 1.33
C GLU A 60 16.64 -24.09 0.92
N GLN A 61 16.93 -25.35 1.29
CA GLN A 61 16.07 -26.50 0.97
C GLN A 61 14.70 -26.46 1.64
N LEU A 62 14.50 -25.56 2.62
CA LEU A 62 13.25 -25.38 3.34
C LEU A 62 12.59 -24.03 3.05
N ASN A 63 13.09 -23.20 2.11
CA ASN A 63 12.61 -21.83 1.87
C ASN A 63 11.08 -21.67 1.80
N GLU A 64 10.36 -22.66 1.25
CA GLU A 64 8.88 -22.66 1.21
C GLU A 64 8.20 -22.63 2.60
N ARG A 65 8.92 -23.02 3.65
CA ARG A 65 8.45 -23.01 5.05
C ARG A 65 8.92 -21.77 5.82
N MET A 66 9.80 -20.97 5.23
CA MET A 66 10.31 -19.73 5.83
C MET A 66 9.20 -18.69 5.98
N LEU A 67 8.30 -18.62 5.00
CA LEU A 67 7.22 -17.65 4.93
C LEU A 67 5.86 -18.35 4.91
N ARG A 68 4.89 -17.83 5.66
CA ARG A 68 3.50 -18.30 5.62
C ARG A 68 2.53 -17.13 5.54
N LEU A 69 1.56 -17.24 4.66
CA LEU A 69 0.40 -16.34 4.60
C LEU A 69 -0.71 -16.90 5.50
N ILE A 70 -1.27 -16.05 6.34
CA ILE A 70 -2.34 -16.39 7.28
C ILE A 70 -3.55 -15.49 7.05
N ASP A 71 -4.67 -15.80 7.71
CA ASP A 71 -5.88 -14.96 7.70
C ASP A 71 -6.60 -14.86 6.34
N TRP A 72 -6.81 -16.02 5.70
CA TRP A 72 -7.49 -16.16 4.41
C TRP A 72 -9.02 -15.93 4.44
N GLU A 73 -9.58 -15.33 5.49
CA GLU A 73 -11.03 -15.22 5.67
C GLU A 73 -11.72 -14.36 4.59
N ARG A 74 -10.97 -13.46 3.95
CA ARG A 74 -11.45 -12.57 2.88
C ARG A 74 -11.11 -13.07 1.48
N CYS A 75 -10.56 -14.28 1.36
CA CYS A 75 -10.14 -14.79 0.07
C CYS A 75 -11.33 -14.97 -0.87
N ALA A 76 -11.16 -14.49 -2.10
CA ALA A 76 -12.19 -14.54 -3.13
C ALA A 76 -11.55 -14.39 -4.52
N TRP A 77 -12.36 -14.52 -5.56
CA TRP A 77 -11.93 -14.11 -6.89
C TRP A 77 -11.83 -12.57 -6.92
N GLY A 78 -10.64 -12.04 -7.16
CA GLY A 78 -10.36 -10.61 -7.00
C GLY A 78 -9.26 -10.10 -7.92
N ASP A 79 -8.97 -8.80 -7.80
CA ASP A 79 -7.98 -8.12 -8.62
C ASP A 79 -6.58 -8.31 -8.01
N PRO A 80 -5.63 -8.95 -8.71
CA PRO A 80 -4.27 -9.17 -8.21
C PRO A 80 -3.54 -7.87 -7.82
N ALA A 81 -3.86 -6.74 -8.45
CA ALA A 81 -3.26 -5.46 -8.12
C ALA A 81 -3.69 -4.97 -6.72
N PHE A 82 -4.85 -5.41 -6.24
CA PHE A 82 -5.35 -5.06 -4.91
C PHE A 82 -4.49 -5.68 -3.80
N ASP A 83 -4.17 -6.97 -3.92
CA ASP A 83 -3.30 -7.65 -2.95
C ASP A 83 -1.89 -7.05 -2.95
N LEU A 84 -1.29 -6.88 -4.14
CA LEU A 84 0.04 -6.27 -4.25
C LEU A 84 0.05 -4.84 -3.70
N GLY A 85 -0.96 -4.02 -4.03
CA GLY A 85 -1.11 -2.68 -3.49
C GLY A 85 -1.30 -2.65 -1.98
N THR A 86 -2.00 -3.64 -1.40
CA THR A 86 -2.23 -3.75 0.05
C THR A 86 -0.92 -4.06 0.80
N ILE A 87 -0.06 -4.93 0.26
CA ILE A 87 1.26 -5.17 0.85
C ILE A 87 2.11 -3.89 0.79
N ILE A 88 2.16 -3.23 -0.37
CA ILE A 88 2.95 -2.00 -0.55
C ILE A 88 2.45 -0.90 0.39
N ALA A 89 1.13 -0.78 0.59
CA ALA A 89 0.55 0.16 1.55
C ALA A 89 1.02 -0.12 2.98
N SER A 90 1.30 -1.37 3.34
CA SER A 90 1.86 -1.72 4.66
C SER A 90 3.30 -1.22 4.82
N TYR A 91 4.13 -1.27 3.76
CA TYR A 91 5.46 -0.65 3.78
C TYR A 91 5.36 0.87 3.90
N LEU A 92 4.50 1.51 3.09
CA LEU A 92 4.31 2.96 3.20
C LEU A 92 3.77 3.38 4.57
N GLN A 93 2.98 2.52 5.22
CA GLN A 93 2.55 2.74 6.60
C GLN A 93 3.73 2.78 7.57
N MET A 94 4.74 1.91 7.42
CA MET A 94 5.93 1.92 8.27
C MET A 94 6.65 3.26 8.16
N TRP A 95 6.86 3.75 6.93
CA TRP A 95 7.44 5.08 6.68
C TRP A 95 6.59 6.19 7.32
N LEU A 96 5.30 6.24 7.01
CA LEU A 96 4.40 7.31 7.45
C LEU A 96 4.15 7.28 8.96
N SER A 97 4.25 6.13 9.61
CA SER A 97 4.13 6.01 11.07
C SER A 97 5.42 6.43 11.80
N SER A 98 6.55 6.51 11.08
CA SER A 98 7.84 6.94 11.62
C SER A 98 8.07 8.45 11.52
N LEU A 99 7.07 9.22 11.10
CA LEU A 99 7.16 10.67 10.96
C LEU A 99 7.33 11.36 12.31
N VAL A 100 8.33 12.22 12.41
CA VAL A 100 8.46 13.16 13.52
C VAL A 100 7.46 14.28 13.32
N VAL A 101 6.38 14.25 14.10
CA VAL A 101 5.31 15.23 14.04
C VAL A 101 5.46 16.22 15.20
N ALA A 102 5.76 17.48 14.87
CA ALA A 102 5.61 18.61 15.79
C ALA A 102 4.74 19.69 15.13
N SER A 103 4.01 20.46 15.93
CA SER A 103 3.09 21.51 15.46
C SER A 103 3.77 22.63 14.65
N SER A 104 5.10 22.73 14.73
CA SER A 104 5.93 23.72 14.02
C SER A 104 6.54 23.22 12.71
N ILE A 105 6.47 21.92 12.41
CA ILE A 105 7.16 21.32 11.25
C ILE A 105 6.20 21.28 10.06
N GLN A 106 6.66 21.74 8.89
CA GLN A 106 5.89 21.61 7.64
C GLN A 106 5.81 20.13 7.21
N ILE A 107 4.78 19.76 6.47
CA ILE A 107 4.56 18.35 6.09
C ILE A 107 5.76 17.79 5.31
N GLU A 108 6.28 18.54 4.35
CA GLU A 108 7.42 18.15 3.53
C GLU A 108 8.68 17.94 4.37
N GLU A 109 8.82 18.69 5.46
CA GLU A 109 9.92 18.57 6.41
C GLU A 109 9.72 17.35 7.33
N SER A 110 8.49 17.10 7.82
CA SER A 110 8.17 15.88 8.56
C SER A 110 8.44 14.61 7.75
N LEU A 111 8.12 14.60 6.44
CA LEU A 111 8.40 13.48 5.55
C LEU A 111 9.91 13.18 5.43
N ARG A 112 10.75 14.22 5.44
CA ARG A 112 12.22 14.10 5.41
C ARG A 112 12.83 13.68 6.74
N LEU A 113 12.12 13.92 7.84
CA LEU A 113 12.56 13.60 9.19
C LEU A 113 12.03 12.24 9.69
N ALA A 114 11.45 11.43 8.81
CA ALA A 114 10.99 10.09 9.15
C ALA A 114 12.14 9.23 9.71
N GLU A 115 11.94 8.59 10.87
CA GLU A 115 12.97 7.70 11.46
C GLU A 115 13.25 6.50 10.55
N THR A 116 12.24 6.03 9.81
CA THR A 116 12.37 5.02 8.77
C THR A 116 12.08 5.68 7.41
N PRO A 117 13.08 6.28 6.74
CA PRO A 117 12.89 6.93 5.46
C PRO A 117 12.44 5.95 4.36
N LEU A 118 11.69 6.44 3.38
CA LEU A 118 11.12 5.64 2.31
C LEU A 118 12.19 4.91 1.49
N GLU A 119 13.35 5.55 1.31
CA GLU A 119 14.49 5.02 0.57
C GLU A 119 15.04 3.71 1.18
N LEU A 120 14.84 3.47 2.48
CA LEU A 120 15.21 2.19 3.11
C LEU A 120 14.20 1.08 2.83
N LEU A 121 12.95 1.44 2.49
CA LEU A 121 11.87 0.47 2.21
C LEU A 121 11.74 0.18 0.70
N GLN A 122 12.13 1.13 -0.16
CA GLN A 122 12.09 1.00 -1.62
C GLN A 122 12.73 -0.30 -2.13
N PRO A 123 13.91 -0.75 -1.65
CA PRO A 123 14.49 -2.01 -2.12
C PRO A 123 13.59 -3.23 -1.88
N SER A 124 12.90 -3.29 -0.73
CA SER A 124 11.96 -4.37 -0.43
C SER A 124 10.69 -4.29 -1.27
N ILE A 125 10.14 -3.09 -1.46
CA ILE A 125 8.97 -2.84 -2.31
C ILE A 125 9.29 -3.23 -3.77
N LEU A 126 10.47 -2.85 -4.25
CA LEU A 126 10.96 -3.17 -5.58
C LEU A 126 11.17 -4.67 -5.76
N ALA A 127 11.84 -5.34 -4.81
CA ALA A 127 12.07 -6.78 -4.86
C ALA A 127 10.74 -7.56 -4.86
N LEU A 128 9.77 -7.15 -4.04
CA LEU A 128 8.42 -7.73 -4.02
C LEU A 128 7.74 -7.61 -5.39
N ALA A 129 7.71 -6.40 -5.96
CA ALA A 129 7.06 -6.15 -7.24
C ALA A 129 7.75 -6.88 -8.40
N LYS A 130 9.09 -6.88 -8.44
CA LYS A 130 9.86 -7.65 -9.44
C LYS A 130 9.58 -9.14 -9.31
N ALA A 131 9.66 -9.70 -8.10
CA ALA A 131 9.37 -11.12 -7.88
C ALA A 131 7.94 -11.48 -8.33
N TYR A 132 6.96 -10.61 -8.06
CA TYR A 132 5.58 -10.78 -8.51
C TYR A 132 5.48 -10.83 -10.04
N LEU A 133 6.05 -9.83 -10.72
CA LEU A 133 6.00 -9.75 -12.19
C LEU A 133 6.80 -10.85 -12.87
N SER A 134 7.93 -11.28 -12.30
CA SER A 134 8.73 -12.39 -12.83
C SER A 134 8.01 -13.73 -12.71
N ASN A 135 7.23 -13.95 -11.66
CA ASN A 135 6.45 -15.19 -11.49
C ASN A 135 5.09 -15.15 -12.20
N PHE A 136 4.56 -13.95 -12.46
CA PHE A 136 3.29 -13.76 -13.16
C PHE A 136 3.38 -12.71 -14.29
N PRO A 137 4.23 -12.94 -15.31
CA PRO A 137 4.53 -11.93 -16.33
C PRO A 137 3.35 -11.61 -17.25
N MET A 138 2.48 -12.60 -17.48
CA MET A 138 1.29 -12.48 -18.34
C MET A 138 0.32 -11.38 -17.88
N ILE A 139 0.39 -10.93 -16.62
CA ILE A 139 -0.48 -9.87 -16.13
C ILE A 139 -0.26 -8.53 -16.84
N LEU A 140 0.97 -8.27 -17.31
CA LEU A 140 1.28 -7.05 -18.05
C LEU A 140 0.68 -7.05 -19.45
N GLU A 141 0.52 -8.23 -20.07
CA GLU A 141 -0.16 -8.37 -21.35
C GLU A 141 -1.68 -8.26 -21.19
N TYR A 142 -2.22 -8.94 -20.18
CA TYR A 142 -3.65 -8.97 -19.92
C TYR A 142 -4.19 -7.65 -19.37
N ARG A 143 -3.38 -6.95 -18.57
CA ARG A 143 -3.73 -5.72 -17.86
C ARG A 143 -2.58 -4.71 -17.99
N PRO A 144 -2.44 -4.02 -19.14
CA PRO A 144 -1.32 -3.08 -19.36
C PRO A 144 -1.26 -1.93 -18.34
N ASP A 145 -2.38 -1.59 -17.70
CA ASP A 145 -2.42 -0.60 -16.61
C ASP A 145 -2.21 -1.23 -15.22
N PHE A 146 -1.66 -2.44 -15.12
CA PHE A 146 -1.47 -3.16 -13.85
C PHE A 146 -0.72 -2.35 -12.80
N LEU A 147 0.45 -1.80 -13.14
CA LEU A 147 1.26 -1.02 -12.19
C LEU A 147 0.56 0.26 -11.75
N ARG A 148 -0.12 0.95 -12.69
CA ARG A 148 -0.99 2.08 -12.35
C ARG A 148 -2.03 1.69 -11.30
N ARG A 149 -2.69 0.55 -11.48
CA ARG A 149 -3.71 0.03 -10.56
C ARG A 149 -3.12 -0.39 -9.22
N VAL A 150 -1.93 -1.00 -9.20
CA VAL A 150 -1.20 -1.31 -7.96
C VAL A 150 -0.95 -0.05 -7.14
N ILE A 151 -0.50 1.04 -7.77
CA ILE A 151 -0.29 2.32 -7.10
C ILE A 151 -1.60 2.89 -6.57
N GLN A 152 -2.67 2.88 -7.37
CA GLN A 152 -3.97 3.37 -6.92
C GLN A 152 -4.52 2.54 -5.74
N PHE A 153 -4.44 1.21 -5.81
CA PHE A 153 -4.82 0.32 -4.70
C PHE A 153 -3.93 0.49 -3.46
N THR A 154 -2.65 0.84 -3.64
CA THR A 154 -1.77 1.24 -2.54
C THR A 154 -2.32 2.47 -1.83
N GLY A 155 -2.75 3.49 -2.60
CA GLY A 155 -3.40 4.68 -2.04
C GLY A 155 -4.73 4.37 -1.33
N LEU A 156 -5.55 3.46 -1.89
CA LEU A 156 -6.76 2.98 -1.23
C LEU A 156 -6.44 2.22 0.08
N GLY A 157 -5.38 1.42 0.08
CA GLY A 157 -4.89 0.72 1.28
C GLY A 157 -4.51 1.68 2.41
N LEU A 158 -3.89 2.82 2.09
CA LEU A 158 -3.61 3.88 3.07
C LEU A 158 -4.89 4.50 3.65
N ILE A 159 -5.94 4.69 2.84
CA ILE A 159 -7.24 5.16 3.33
C ILE A 159 -7.84 4.15 4.32
N HIS A 160 -7.86 2.86 3.97
CA HIS A 160 -8.36 1.81 4.87
C HIS A 160 -7.58 1.76 6.19
N GLN A 161 -6.26 2.02 6.17
CA GLN A 161 -5.46 2.11 7.39
C GLN A 161 -5.86 3.32 8.25
N ILE A 162 -6.09 4.49 7.65
CA ILE A 162 -6.58 5.67 8.38
C ILE A 162 -7.93 5.36 9.04
N GLU A 163 -8.84 4.72 8.30
CA GLU A 163 -10.15 4.30 8.83
C GLU A 163 -10.01 3.32 10.00
N SER A 164 -9.10 2.35 9.89
CA SER A 164 -8.78 1.42 10.98
C SER A 164 -8.25 2.16 12.22
N ILE A 165 -7.29 3.07 12.07
CA ILE A 165 -6.75 3.88 13.17
C ILE A 165 -7.86 4.71 13.82
N MET A 166 -8.71 5.37 13.04
CA MET A 166 -9.85 6.12 13.57
C MET A 166 -10.84 5.19 14.29
N GLN A 167 -11.08 3.98 13.78
CA GLN A 167 -12.00 3.04 14.40
C GLN A 167 -11.49 2.55 15.75
N TYR A 168 -10.22 2.14 15.84
CA TYR A 168 -9.65 1.52 17.04
C TYR A 168 -9.05 2.52 18.03
N GLN A 169 -8.35 3.54 17.54
CA GLN A 169 -7.64 4.51 18.38
C GLN A 169 -8.41 5.81 18.57
N LYS A 170 -9.45 6.08 17.76
CA LYS A 170 -10.25 7.32 17.83
C LYS A 170 -9.43 8.59 17.58
N LEU A 171 -8.35 8.47 16.80
CA LEU A 171 -7.40 9.54 16.52
C LEU A 171 -7.30 9.84 15.03
N PHE A 172 -7.19 11.12 14.70
CA PHE A 172 -6.82 11.60 13.38
C PHE A 172 -5.96 12.87 13.51
N GLY A 173 -4.66 12.67 13.72
CA GLY A 173 -3.67 13.73 13.89
C GLY A 173 -2.95 14.09 12.59
N ASN A 174 -1.85 14.84 12.69
CA ASN A 174 -1.08 15.27 11.51
C ASN A 174 -0.52 14.08 10.72
N THR A 175 -0.14 12.97 11.37
CA THR A 175 0.25 11.73 10.68
C THR A 175 -0.85 11.23 9.75
N GLY A 176 -2.12 11.24 10.21
CA GLY A 176 -3.27 10.86 9.39
C GLY A 176 -3.52 11.83 8.23
N ILE A 177 -3.22 13.12 8.42
CA ILE A 177 -3.28 14.13 7.35
C ILE A 177 -2.20 13.86 6.29
N CYS A 178 -0.97 13.58 6.70
CA CYS A 178 0.13 13.22 5.80
C CYS A 178 -0.21 11.94 5.03
N MET A 179 -0.71 10.90 5.72
CA MET A 179 -1.16 9.65 5.08
C MET A 179 -2.25 9.91 4.03
N LEU A 180 -3.23 10.76 4.32
CA LEU A 180 -4.29 11.10 3.37
C LEU A 180 -3.76 11.85 2.13
N GLN A 181 -2.77 12.73 2.31
CA GLN A 181 -2.15 13.45 1.20
C GLN A 181 -1.33 12.53 0.29
N VAL A 182 -0.58 11.59 0.88
CA VAL A 182 0.12 10.55 0.11
C VAL A 182 -0.90 9.68 -0.61
N ALA A 183 -1.93 9.17 0.09
CA ALA A 183 -3.00 8.37 -0.51
C ALA A 183 -3.65 9.06 -1.71
N LYS A 184 -3.98 10.35 -1.58
CA LYS A 184 -4.51 11.17 -2.67
C LYS A 184 -3.57 11.24 -3.86
N THR A 185 -2.28 11.41 -3.63
CA THR A 185 -1.28 11.46 -4.71
C THR A 185 -1.21 10.13 -5.46
N LEU A 186 -1.17 9.01 -4.74
CA LEU A 186 -1.16 7.68 -5.34
C LEU A 186 -2.44 7.38 -6.14
N LEU A 187 -3.60 7.79 -5.62
CA LEU A 187 -4.89 7.58 -6.29
C LEU A 187 -5.08 8.45 -7.53
N CYS A 188 -4.74 9.74 -7.43
CA CYS A 188 -5.03 10.74 -8.47
C CYS A 188 -3.89 10.96 -9.46
N ARG A 189 -2.65 10.56 -9.13
CA ARG A 189 -1.46 10.69 -9.99
C ARG A 189 -0.59 9.43 -9.94
N PRO A 190 -1.16 8.25 -10.26
CA PRO A 190 -0.47 6.98 -10.06
C PRO A 190 0.82 6.85 -10.89
N GLU A 191 0.83 7.29 -12.15
CA GLU A 191 1.98 7.16 -13.04
C GLU A 191 3.18 7.97 -12.52
N GLN A 192 2.93 9.18 -12.01
CA GLN A 192 3.96 10.04 -11.43
C GLN A 192 4.51 9.48 -10.11
N SER A 193 3.74 8.60 -9.46
CA SER A 193 4.09 8.04 -8.15
C SER A 193 4.88 6.73 -8.24
N ILE A 194 4.97 6.09 -9.42
CA ILE A 194 5.71 4.84 -9.62
C ILE A 194 7.15 4.99 -9.15
N PHE A 195 7.87 6.02 -9.63
CA PHE A 195 9.26 6.25 -9.24
C PHE A 195 9.42 6.46 -7.74
N THR A 196 8.52 7.23 -7.12
CA THR A 196 8.58 7.49 -5.68
C THR A 196 8.34 6.22 -4.86
N VAL A 197 7.40 5.37 -5.25
CA VAL A 197 7.06 4.15 -4.50
C VAL A 197 8.09 3.05 -4.70
N PHE A 198 8.56 2.83 -5.93
CA PHE A 198 9.47 1.73 -6.24
C PHE A 198 10.96 2.12 -6.24
N GLY A 199 11.29 3.41 -6.26
CA GLY A 199 12.67 3.89 -6.39
C GLY A 199 13.28 3.71 -7.79
N THR A 200 12.47 3.32 -8.78
CA THR A 200 12.91 3.04 -10.16
C THR A 200 11.81 3.40 -11.16
N ALA A 201 12.18 3.59 -12.43
CA ALA A 201 11.24 3.88 -13.51
C ALA A 201 10.40 2.65 -13.87
N GLU A 202 9.19 2.87 -14.38
CA GLU A 202 8.29 1.79 -14.82
C GLU A 202 8.97 0.84 -15.83
N SER A 203 9.73 1.39 -16.79
CA SER A 203 10.43 0.60 -17.82
C SER A 203 11.43 -0.40 -17.23
N GLU A 204 12.11 -0.04 -16.14
CA GLU A 204 13.06 -0.90 -15.42
C GLU A 204 12.36 -1.91 -14.50
N LEU A 205 11.14 -1.59 -14.05
CA LEU A 205 10.31 -2.51 -13.28
C LEU A 205 9.72 -3.61 -14.17
N THR A 206 9.35 -3.25 -15.40
CA THR A 206 8.78 -4.17 -16.39
C THR A 206 9.81 -4.88 -17.25
N SER A 207 11.09 -4.48 -17.21
CA SER A 207 12.16 -5.22 -17.87
C SER A 207 12.42 -6.51 -17.10
N LEU A 208 11.71 -7.57 -17.48
CA LEU A 208 11.88 -8.90 -16.91
C LEU A 208 13.22 -9.46 -17.38
N GLU A 209 14.20 -9.49 -16.48
CA GLU A 209 15.35 -10.38 -16.66
C GLU A 209 14.86 -11.83 -16.43
N PRO A 210 15.30 -12.80 -17.25
CA PRO A 210 14.96 -14.20 -17.01
C PRO A 210 15.49 -14.61 -15.64
N VAL A 211 14.59 -15.04 -14.76
CA VAL A 211 14.99 -15.63 -13.47
C VAL A 211 15.77 -16.90 -13.79
N ALA A 212 17.01 -16.98 -13.33
CA ALA A 212 17.77 -18.22 -13.36
C ALA A 212 16.99 -19.28 -12.55
N ALA A 213 16.58 -20.34 -13.24
CA ALA A 213 15.84 -21.47 -12.69
C ALA A 213 16.65 -22.22 -11.63
#